data_AF-A0A0B1TTK1-F1
#
_entry.id   AF-A0A0B1TTK1-F1
#
_cell.length_a   1.000
_cell.length_b   1.000
_cell.length_c   1.000
_cell.angle_alpha   90.00
_cell.angle_beta   90.00
_cell.angle_gamma   90.00
#
_symmetry.space_group_name_H-M   'P 1'
#
loop_
_entity.id
_entity.type
_entity.pdbx_description
1 polymer ?
#
loop_
_entity_poly.entity_id
_entity_poly.type
_entity_poly.pdbx_seq_one_letter_code
_entity_poly.pdbx_strand_id
1 'polypeptide(L)'
;MPYMKDCLQALLVQTFSGTWEICVYNDGSTDDTVSCVEEFIPLFKARGISLRISGGVDSGGVGFAKNRAIEFSTGRFICFCDADDVSEPSRLQEQFSLAISQENELVFLGVFYLSFFPKFFKFSIVCEIVRTTETGP
;
A
#
# COMPACT_ATOMS: atom_id res chain seq x y z
N MET A 1 -15.94 -1.83 -3.84
CA MET A 1 -15.03 -2.62 -4.70
C MET A 1 -14.78 -3.96 -4.02
N PRO A 2 -14.97 -5.12 -4.70
CA PRO A 2 -14.95 -6.42 -3.99
C PRO A 2 -13.56 -6.93 -3.60
N TYR A 3 -12.47 -6.34 -4.12
CA TYR A 3 -11.10 -6.84 -3.96
C TYR A 3 -10.27 -6.12 -2.87
N MET A 4 -10.72 -4.93 -2.43
CA MET A 4 -10.00 -4.12 -1.42
C MET A 4 -9.74 -4.90 -0.13
N LYS A 5 -10.72 -5.71 0.28
CA LYS A 5 -10.62 -6.55 1.47
C LYS A 5 -9.49 -7.57 1.36
N ASP A 6 -9.40 -8.27 0.23
CA ASP A 6 -8.37 -9.29 -0.01
C ASP A 6 -6.98 -8.63 -0.09
N CYS A 7 -6.88 -7.46 -0.72
CA CYS A 7 -5.66 -6.68 -0.75
C CYS A 7 -5.18 -6.29 0.67
N LEU A 8 -6.07 -5.71 1.48
CA LEU A 8 -5.75 -5.33 2.86
C LEU A 8 -5.41 -6.55 3.74
N GLN A 9 -6.07 -7.69 3.54
CA GLN A 9 -5.73 -8.94 4.22
C GLN A 9 -4.32 -9.41 3.85
N ALA A 10 -3.96 -9.35 2.56
CA ALA A 10 -2.63 -9.72 2.07
C ALA A 10 -1.53 -8.80 2.65
N LEU A 11 -1.81 -7.50 2.77
CA LEU A 11 -0.92 -6.55 3.44
C LEU A 11 -0.84 -6.82 4.96
N LEU A 12 -1.95 -7.20 5.59
CA LEU A 12 -1.99 -7.50 7.02
C LEU A 12 -1.17 -8.73 7.41
N VAL A 13 -0.78 -9.59 6.47
CA VAL A 13 0.06 -10.79 6.74
C VAL A 13 1.51 -10.65 6.26
N GLN A 14 1.95 -9.44 5.88
CA GLN A 14 3.36 -9.22 5.51
C GLN A 14 4.31 -9.59 6.65
N THR A 15 5.42 -10.24 6.29
CA THR A 15 6.46 -10.73 7.22
C THR A 15 7.58 -9.72 7.46
N PHE A 16 7.50 -8.55 6.82
CA PHE A 16 8.49 -7.49 6.99
C PHE A 16 8.63 -7.06 8.45
N SER A 17 9.87 -7.04 8.93
CA SER A 17 10.21 -6.77 10.33
C SER A 17 10.53 -5.31 10.62
N GLY A 18 10.68 -4.49 9.59
CA GLY A 18 10.89 -3.05 9.73
C GLY A 18 9.59 -2.29 10.01
N THR A 19 9.72 -0.97 10.19
CA THR A 19 8.57 -0.09 10.32
C THR A 19 7.96 0.19 8.95
N TRP A 20 6.65 0.36 8.85
CA TRP A 20 6.02 0.69 7.58
C TRP A 20 4.61 1.24 7.82
N GLU A 21 4.06 1.83 6.78
CA GLU A 21 2.75 2.48 6.81
C GLU A 21 2.00 2.26 5.50
N ILE A 22 0.69 2.42 5.56
CA ILE A 22 -0.20 2.31 4.41
C ILE A 22 -0.89 3.65 4.25
N CYS A 23 -0.75 4.24 3.07
CA CYS A 23 -1.32 5.53 2.71
C CYS A 23 -2.32 5.34 1.56
N VAL A 24 -3.60 5.52 1.86
CA VAL A 24 -4.69 5.34 0.90
C VAL A 24 -5.26 6.70 0.53
N TYR A 25 -5.39 6.98 -0.77
CA TYR A 25 -6.14 8.15 -1.24
C TYR A 25 -7.40 7.69 -1.96
N ASN A 26 -8.56 8.08 -1.43
CA ASN A 26 -9.86 7.88 -2.05
C ASN A 26 -10.09 8.93 -3.15
N ASP A 27 -10.04 8.48 -4.40
CA ASP A 27 -10.22 9.31 -5.60
C ASP A 27 -11.69 9.38 -6.06
N GLY A 28 -12.61 9.61 -5.12
CA GLY A 28 -14.03 9.76 -5.41
C GLY A 28 -14.81 8.45 -5.53
N SER A 29 -14.50 7.42 -4.73
CA SER A 29 -15.33 6.21 -4.60
C SER A 29 -16.76 6.56 -4.21
N THR A 30 -17.74 5.89 -4.85
CA THR A 30 -19.17 6.01 -4.55
C THR A 30 -19.75 4.75 -3.89
N ASP A 31 -18.89 3.79 -3.56
CA ASP A 31 -19.23 2.53 -2.91
C ASP A 31 -18.60 2.43 -1.51
N ASP A 32 -18.74 1.27 -0.87
CA ASP A 32 -18.29 1.03 0.51
C ASP A 32 -16.76 0.91 0.67
N THR A 33 -15.97 1.36 -0.31
CA THR A 33 -14.50 1.24 -0.28
C THR A 33 -13.88 1.97 0.92
N VAL A 34 -14.37 3.16 1.26
CA VAL A 34 -13.86 3.92 2.42
C VAL A 34 -14.13 3.16 3.72
N SER A 35 -15.38 2.71 3.91
CA SER A 35 -15.77 1.91 5.08
C SER A 35 -14.92 0.65 5.21
N CYS A 36 -14.63 -0.03 4.09
CA CYS A 36 -13.74 -1.20 4.08
C CYS A 36 -12.33 -0.87 4.57
N VAL A 37 -11.75 0.28 4.19
CA VAL A 37 -10.42 0.69 4.68
C VAL A 37 -10.47 1.01 6.18
N GLU A 38 -11.51 1.72 6.61
CA GLU A 38 -11.70 2.13 8.01
C GLU A 38 -11.80 0.93 8.95
N GLU A 39 -12.47 -0.15 8.54
CA GLU A 39 -12.56 -1.41 9.30
C GLU A 39 -11.19 -2.06 9.57
N PHE A 40 -10.20 -1.85 8.70
CA PHE A 40 -8.87 -2.44 8.84
C PHE A 40 -7.89 -1.58 9.66
N ILE A 41 -8.18 -0.30 9.88
CA ILE A 41 -7.34 0.60 10.70
C ILE A 41 -7.00 -0.01 12.07
N PRO A 42 -7.96 -0.52 12.88
CA PRO A 42 -7.63 -1.13 14.16
C PRO A 42 -6.80 -2.42 14.04
N LEU A 43 -6.97 -3.19 12.96
CA LEU A 43 -6.22 -4.42 12.72
C LEU A 43 -4.74 -4.14 12.43
N PHE A 44 -4.47 -3.16 11.56
CA PHE A 44 -3.09 -2.72 11.30
C PHE A 44 -2.46 -2.08 12.54
N LYS A 45 -3.23 -1.25 13.27
CA LYS A 45 -2.76 -0.66 14.52
C LYS A 45 -2.35 -1.73 15.55
N ALA A 46 -3.08 -2.84 15.65
CA ALA A 46 -2.71 -3.96 16.52
C ALA A 46 -1.39 -4.64 16.11
N ARG A 47 -1.00 -4.57 14.83
CA ARG A 47 0.33 -4.99 14.34
C ARG A 47 1.40 -3.90 14.42
N GLY A 48 1.08 -2.72 14.97
CA GLY A 48 2.00 -1.59 15.03
C GLY A 48 2.19 -0.88 13.69
N ILE A 49 1.27 -1.06 12.74
CA ILE A 49 1.31 -0.48 11.39
C ILE A 49 0.31 0.67 11.32
N SER A 50 0.72 1.83 10.81
CA SER A 50 -0.17 2.97 10.58
C SER A 50 -0.88 2.81 9.24
N LEU A 51 -2.20 2.71 9.24
CA LEU A 51 -3.04 2.84 8.04
C LEU A 51 -3.73 4.20 8.08
N ARG A 52 -3.43 5.06 7.10
CA ARG A 52 -4.05 6.38 6.92
C ARG A 52 -4.82 6.44 5.62
N ILE A 53 -5.96 7.12 5.65
CA ILE A 53 -6.79 7.38 4.48
C ILE A 53 -7.08 8.89 4.38
N SER A 54 -6.99 9.42 3.17
CA SER A 54 -7.45 10.75 2.78
C SER A 54 -8.28 10.64 1.50
N GLY A 55 -8.93 11.70 1.03
CA GLY A 55 -9.69 11.63 -0.21
C GLY A 55 -10.28 12.95 -0.68
N GLY A 56 -10.75 12.95 -1.92
CA GLY A 56 -11.43 14.06 -2.57
C GLY A 56 -12.68 13.62 -3.31
N VAL A 57 -13.50 14.59 -3.72
CA VAL A 57 -14.75 14.35 -4.48
C VAL A 57 -14.52 14.25 -5.98
N ASP A 58 -13.50 14.92 -6.52
CA ASP A 58 -13.17 14.91 -7.94
C ASP A 58 -12.12 13.85 -8.24
N SER A 59 -12.45 12.89 -9.12
CA SER A 59 -11.53 11.83 -9.53
C SER A 59 -10.46 12.38 -10.48
N GLY A 60 -9.20 12.32 -10.06
CA GLY A 60 -8.02 12.64 -10.87
C GLY A 60 -7.36 11.42 -11.51
N GLY A 61 -7.86 10.22 -11.22
CA GLY A 61 -7.33 8.95 -11.71
C GLY A 61 -6.19 8.39 -10.87
N VAL A 62 -5.68 7.23 -11.30
CA VAL A 62 -4.75 6.39 -10.53
C VAL A 62 -3.43 7.09 -10.16
N GLY A 63 -2.84 7.84 -11.10
CA GLY A 63 -1.60 8.58 -10.87
C GLY A 63 -1.81 9.77 -9.92
N PHE A 64 -2.96 10.44 -10.01
CA PHE A 64 -3.32 11.50 -9.08
C PHE A 64 -3.46 10.95 -7.66
N ALA A 65 -4.20 9.85 -7.49
CA ALA A 65 -4.38 9.20 -6.20
C ALA A 65 -3.04 8.78 -5.57
N LYS A 66 -2.15 8.15 -6.36
CA LYS A 66 -0.79 7.77 -5.95
C LYS A 66 0.02 8.99 -5.48
N ASN A 67 -0.01 10.08 -6.25
CA ASN A 67 0.71 11.31 -5.89
C ASN A 67 0.15 11.93 -4.60
N ARG A 68 -1.17 11.95 -4.43
CA ARG A 68 -1.79 12.45 -3.19
C ARG A 68 -1.46 11.57 -1.98
N ALA A 69 -1.38 10.26 -2.14
CA ALA A 69 -0.93 9.35 -1.09
C ALA A 69 0.52 9.64 -0.67
N ILE A 70 1.40 9.91 -1.63
CA ILE A 70 2.80 10.30 -1.37
C ILE A 70 2.91 11.63 -0.61
N GLU A 71 2.01 12.60 -0.86
CA GLU A 71 2.08 13.91 -0.18
C GLU A 71 1.96 13.82 1.35
N PHE A 72 1.28 12.79 1.88
CA PHE A 72 1.14 12.58 3.33
C PHE A 72 1.90 11.36 3.84
N SER A 73 2.85 10.84 3.06
CA SER A 73 3.72 9.76 3.49
C SER A 73 4.98 10.24 4.20
N THR A 74 5.57 9.34 4.98
CA THR A 74 6.78 9.61 5.78
C THR A 74 7.87 8.58 5.57
N GLY A 75 7.60 7.52 4.80
CA GLY A 75 8.55 6.46 4.49
C GLY A 75 9.74 6.93 3.64
N ARG A 76 10.88 6.25 3.82
CA ARG A 76 12.07 6.45 2.98
C ARG A 76 11.89 5.83 1.59
N PHE A 77 11.11 4.75 1.51
CA PHE A 77 10.83 4.03 0.28
C PHE A 77 9.33 4.01 0.03
N ILE A 78 8.96 4.25 -1.22
CA ILE A 78 7.59 4.15 -1.70
C ILE A 78 7.45 2.82 -2.43
N CYS A 79 6.46 2.01 -2.04
CA CYS A 79 6.05 0.85 -2.81
C CYS A 79 4.58 1.03 -3.22
N PHE A 80 4.27 0.75 -4.48
CA PHE A 80 2.90 0.86 -4.98
C PHE A 80 2.23 -0.51 -4.90
N CYS A 81 0.95 -0.56 -4.56
CA CYS A 81 0.16 -1.79 -4.52
C CYS A 81 -1.21 -1.47 -5.11
N ASP A 82 -1.70 -2.11 -6.16
CA ASP A 82 -3.04 -1.73 -6.61
C ASP A 82 -4.12 -2.31 -5.67
N ALA A 83 -5.31 -1.69 -5.62
CA ALA A 83 -6.33 -2.02 -4.63
C ALA A 83 -7.02 -3.38 -4.87
N ASP A 84 -6.73 -3.97 -6.03
CA ASP A 84 -7.13 -5.28 -6.50
C ASP A 84 -5.99 -6.31 -6.49
N ASP A 85 -4.80 -5.94 -6.04
CA ASP A 85 -3.67 -6.86 -5.94
C ASP A 85 -3.64 -7.61 -4.61
N VAL A 86 -3.29 -8.90 -4.68
CA VAL A 86 -2.94 -9.71 -3.50
C VAL A 86 -1.43 -9.85 -3.43
N SER A 87 -0.83 -9.33 -2.36
CA SER A 87 0.63 -9.39 -2.16
C SER A 87 1.07 -10.68 -1.47
N GLU A 88 2.12 -11.31 -1.98
CA GLU A 88 2.81 -12.42 -1.29
C GLU A 88 3.33 -11.96 0.09
N PRO A 89 3.25 -12.78 1.15
CA PRO A 89 3.62 -12.38 2.51
C PRO A 89 5.06 -11.86 2.67
N SER A 90 6.01 -12.32 1.86
CA SER A 90 7.42 -11.91 1.91
C SER A 90 7.75 -10.67 1.07
N ARG A 91 6.79 -10.15 0.28
CA ARG A 91 7.02 -9.12 -0.74
C ARG A 91 7.78 -7.91 -0.19
N LEU A 92 7.31 -7.28 0.88
CA LEU A 92 7.95 -6.07 1.43
C LEU A 92 9.37 -6.34 1.94
N GLN A 93 9.60 -7.50 2.56
CA GLN A 93 10.92 -7.90 3.05
C GLN A 93 11.91 -8.12 1.92
N GLU A 94 11.51 -8.80 0.85
CA GLU A 94 12.35 -9.06 -0.30
C GLU A 94 12.68 -7.76 -1.05
N GLN A 95 11.67 -6.92 -1.30
CA GLN A 95 11.84 -5.63 -1.95
C GLN A 95 12.79 -4.71 -1.16
N PHE A 96 12.61 -4.63 0.16
CA PHE A 96 13.49 -3.85 1.02
C PHE A 96 14.93 -4.38 1.00
N SER A 97 15.11 -5.70 1.11
CA SER A 97 16.45 -6.33 1.10
C SER A 97 17.20 -6.06 -0.21
N LEU A 98 16.49 -6.09 -1.34
CA LEU A 98 17.05 -5.73 -2.66
C LEU A 98 17.38 -4.23 -2.76
N ALA A 99 16.54 -3.36 -2.21
CA ALA A 99 16.77 -1.91 -2.25
C ALA A 99 18.05 -1.53 -1.48
N ILE A 100 18.27 -2.13 -0.31
CA ILE A 100 19.43 -1.81 0.52
C ILE A 100 20.73 -2.51 0.07
N SER A 101 20.65 -3.67 -0.58
CA SER A 101 21.84 -4.49 -0.87
C SER A 101 22.72 -3.95 -2.00
N GLN A 102 22.18 -3.10 -2.88
CA GLN A 102 22.92 -2.56 -4.02
C GLN A 102 22.90 -1.03 -4.08
N GLU A 103 22.53 -0.35 -2.99
CA GLU A 103 22.27 1.10 -2.99
C GLU A 103 21.31 1.53 -4.12
N ASN A 104 20.35 0.67 -4.46
CA ASN A 104 19.44 0.90 -5.56
C ASN A 104 18.46 2.02 -5.24
N GLU A 105 18.36 3.01 -6.12
CA GLU A 105 17.32 4.04 -6.07
C GLU A 105 15.94 3.47 -6.47
N LEU A 106 15.91 2.36 -7.21
CA LEU A 106 14.69 1.76 -7.74
C LEU A 106 14.78 0.22 -7.77
N VAL A 107 13.74 -0.45 -7.28
CA VAL A 107 13.61 -1.91 -7.29
C VAL A 107 12.32 -2.31 -7.96
N PHE A 108 12.40 -3.21 -8.95
CA PHE A 108 11.25 -3.87 -9.55
C PHE A 108 11.20 -5.31 -9.04
N LEU A 109 10.02 -5.77 -8.61
CA LEU A 109 9.74 -7.18 -8.33
C LEU A 109 8.73 -7.69 -9.35
N GLY A 110 8.88 -8.93 -9.81
CA GLY A 110 7.95 -9.54 -10.75
C GLY A 110 6.54 -9.66 -10.15
N VAL A 111 5.53 -9.40 -10.96
CA VAL A 111 4.11 -9.63 -10.64
C VAL A 111 3.69 -10.94 -11.31
N PHE A 112 3.15 -11.89 -10.54
CA PHE A 112 2.48 -13.05 -11.11
C PHE A 112 1.00 -12.72 -11.34
N TYR A 113 0.58 -12.64 -12.60
CA TYR A 113 -0.83 -12.42 -12.95
C TYR A 113 -1.63 -13.73 -12.84
N LEU A 114 -2.62 -13.77 -11.95
CA LEU A 114 -3.71 -14.74 -11.97
C LEU A 114 -4.88 -14.13 -12.76
N SER A 115 -4.96 -14.41 -14.06
CA SER A 115 -5.96 -13.82 -14.94
C SER A 115 -7.38 -14.39 -14.72
N PHE A 116 -8.29 -13.59 -14.16
CA PHE A 116 -9.74 -13.76 -14.31
C PHE A 116 -10.31 -12.56 -15.10
N PHE A 117 -10.57 -12.72 -16.40
CA PHE A 117 -11.11 -11.68 -17.30
C PHE A 117 -12.60 -11.35 -17.01
N PRO A 118 -13.12 -10.14 -17.39
CA PRO A 118 -12.49 -8.82 -17.37
C PRO A 118 -13.34 -7.73 -16.67
N LYS A 119 -12.71 -6.70 -16.11
CA LYS A 119 -13.10 -5.28 -16.24
C LYS A 119 -12.01 -4.35 -15.68
N PHE A 120 -11.94 -3.16 -16.26
CA PHE A 120 -11.06 -2.05 -15.89
C PHE A 120 -11.18 -1.68 -14.39
N PHE A 121 -10.04 -1.55 -13.71
CA PHE A 121 -9.99 -1.16 -12.30
C PHE A 121 -9.52 0.29 -12.11
N LYS A 122 -10.10 0.94 -11.09
CA LYS A 122 -10.07 2.38 -10.89
C LYS A 122 -9.53 2.75 -9.50
N PHE A 123 -8.51 2.07 -8.99
CA PHE A 123 -7.87 2.42 -7.71
C PHE A 123 -6.41 1.99 -7.67
N SER A 124 -5.60 2.72 -6.90
CA SER A 124 -4.29 2.27 -6.45
C SER A 124 -4.17 2.45 -4.95
N ILE A 125 -3.61 1.45 -4.28
CA ILE A 125 -3.06 1.58 -2.94
C ILE A 125 -1.58 2.02 -3.08
N VAL A 126 -1.10 2.78 -2.12
CA VAL A 126 0.34 3.01 -1.95
C VAL A 126 0.71 2.36 -0.62
N CYS A 127 1.63 1.40 -0.68
CA CYS A 127 2.08 0.62 0.46
C CYS A 127 3.54 1.02 0.74
N GLU A 128 3.81 1.76 1.80
CA GLU A 128 5.10 2.43 1.95
C GLU A 128 5.94 1.79 3.04
N ILE A 129 7.25 1.69 2.81
CA ILE A 129 8.20 1.08 3.75
C ILE A 129 8.95 2.19 4.49
N VAL A 130 8.77 2.27 5.81
CA VAL A 130 9.42 3.26 6.67
C VAL A 130 10.68 2.66 7.27
N ARG A 131 11.86 3.13 6.84
CA ARG A 131 13.05 2.94 7.69
C ARG A 131 12.82 3.77 8.96
N THR A 132 12.56 3.15 10.11
CA THR A 132 12.95 3.76 11.39
C THR A 132 14.46 3.77 11.36
N THR A 133 15.06 4.93 11.07
CA THR A 133 16.44 5.14 11.47
C THR A 133 16.46 4.97 12.98
N GLU A 134 17.35 4.09 13.43
CA GLU A 134 17.67 3.91 14.84
C GLU A 134 17.72 5.26 15.55
N THR A 135 17.17 5.25 16.76
CA THR A 135 17.27 6.28 17.77
C THR A 135 18.67 6.93 17.78
N GLY A 136 18.73 8.23 17.53
CA GLY A 136 19.86 9.08 17.87
C GLY A 136 19.45 10.04 18.99
N PRO A 137 20.39 10.43 19.87
CA PRO A 137 20.22 10.63 21.32
C PRO A 137 19.14 11.62 21.77
#